data_AF-A0A258JKI3-F1
#
_entry.id   AF-A0A258JKI3-F1
#
_cell.length_a   1.000
_cell.length_b   1.000
_cell.length_c   1.000
_cell.angle_alpha   90.00
_cell.angle_beta   90.00
_cell.angle_gamma   90.00
#
_symmetry.space_group_name_H-M   'P 1'
#
loop_
_entity.id
_entity.type
_entity.pdbx_description
1 polymer ?
#
loop_
_entity_poly.entity_id
_entity_poly.type
_entity_poly.pdbx_seq_one_letter_code
_entity_poly.pdbx_strand_id
1 'polypeptide(L)' 'MFSSFKNIAPIYLYMISVVCFVIANIIRNQYITLYYILLIIGIIFFVLGFKNRISNNKS' A
#
# COMPACT_ATOMS: atom_id res chain seq x y z
N MET A 1 1.26 18.88 18.24
CA MET A 1 2.58 18.27 17.92
C MET A 1 2.35 16.84 17.44
N PHE A 2 2.26 16.62 16.13
CA PHE A 2 2.07 15.28 15.55
C PHE A 2 3.41 14.55 15.48
N SER A 3 3.86 13.96 16.59
CA SER A 3 5.09 13.15 16.64
C SER A 3 4.85 11.66 16.31
N SER A 4 3.61 11.25 16.02
CA SER A 4 3.27 9.83 15.79
C SER A 4 3.53 9.33 14.37
N PHE A 5 3.89 10.20 13.42
CA PHE A 5 4.27 9.78 12.07
C PHE A 5 5.70 9.21 11.98
N LYS A 6 6.49 9.31 13.06
CA LYS A 6 7.91 8.89 13.05
C LYS A 6 8.10 7.37 13.21
N ASN A 7 7.07 6.64 13.65
CA ASN A 7 7.09 5.18 13.84
C ASN A 7 5.89 4.49 13.15
N ILE A 8 5.41 5.01 12.02
CA ILE A 8 4.51 4.21 11.19
C ILE A 8 5.36 3.06 10.63
N ALA A 9 5.29 1.90 11.27
CA ALA A 9 6.06 0.75 10.86
C ALA A 9 5.73 0.45 9.38
N PRO A 10 6.74 0.15 8.52
CA PRO A 10 6.52 -0.16 7.11
C PRO A 10 5.47 -1.27 6.88
N ILE A 11 5.24 -2.09 7.91
CA ILE A 11 4.17 -3.08 7.96
C ILE A 11 2.78 -2.48 7.75
N TYR A 12 2.49 -1.27 8.24
CA TYR A 12 1.19 -0.63 8.05
C TYR A 12 1.00 -0.21 6.58
N LEU A 13 2.04 0.31 5.93
CA LEU A 13 2.01 0.62 4.49
C LEU A 13 1.81 -0.64 3.64
N TYR A 14 2.46 -1.74 4.04
CA TYR A 14 2.25 -3.05 3.43
C TYR A 14 0.81 -3.55 3.62
N MET A 15 0.29 -3.51 4.86
CA MET A 15 -1.08 -3.94 5.16
C MET A 15 -2.13 -3.11 4.41
N ILE A 16 -1.96 -1.78 4.36
CA ILE A 16 -2.86 -0.91 3.61
C ILE A 16 -2.88 -1.27 2.12
N SER A 17 -1.71 -1.60 1.55
CA SER A 17 -1.59 -1.98 0.14
C SER A 17 -2.31 -3.31 -0.14
N VAL A 18 -2.16 -4.30 0.74
CA VAL A 18 -2.87 -5.58 0.64
C VAL A 18 -4.38 -5.38 0.74
N VAL A 19 -4.85 -4.57 1.70
CA VAL A 19 -6.29 -4.26 1.84
C VAL A 19 -6.81 -3.54 0.59
N CYS A 20 -6.08 -2.56 0.06
CA CYS A 20 -6.42 -1.90 -1.21
C CYS A 20 -6.52 -2.88 -2.39
N PHE A 21 -5.63 -3.87 -2.48
CA PHE A 21 -5.73 -4.90 -3.51
C PHE A 21 -6.97 -5.78 -3.38
N VAL A 22 -7.30 -6.18 -2.16
CA VAL A 22 -8.49 -7.00 -1.89
C VAL A 22 -9.76 -6.22 -2.23
N ILE A 23 -9.84 -4.95 -1.83
CA ILE A 23 -10.95 -4.07 -2.15
C ILE A 23 -11.03 -3.85 -3.66
N ALA A 24 -9.91 -3.57 -4.34
CA ALA A 24 -9.84 -3.45 -5.80
C ALA A 24 -10.48 -4.67 -6.46
N ASN A 25 -10.08 -5.87 -6.03
CA ASN A 25 -10.57 -7.12 -6.58
C ASN A 25 -12.07 -7.35 -6.33
N ILE A 26 -12.63 -6.84 -5.23
CA ILE A 26 -14.08 -6.89 -4.94
C ILE A 26 -14.86 -5.96 -5.88
N ILE A 27 -14.40 -4.72 -6.10
CA ILE A 27 -15.10 -3.77 -6.99
C ILE A 27 -14.82 -3.99 -8.47
N ARG A 28 -13.91 -4.93 -8.83
CA ARG A 28 -13.60 -5.34 -10.20
C ARG A 28 -14.83 -5.59 -11.05
N ASN A 29 -15.83 -6.27 -10.48
CA ASN A 29 -17.00 -6.70 -11.24
C ASN A 29 -17.94 -5.53 -11.59
N GLN A 30 -17.89 -4.42 -10.84
CA GLN A 30 -18.75 -3.26 -11.09
C GLN A 30 -18.05 -2.14 -11.85
N TYR A 31 -16.75 -1.92 -11.60
CA TYR A 31 -16.02 -0.79 -12.17
C TYR A 31 -14.64 -1.21 -12.66
N ILE A 32 -14.58 -1.73 -13.89
CA ILE A 32 -13.34 -2.23 -14.52
C ILE A 32 -12.24 -1.15 -14.56
N THR A 33 -12.62 0.11 -14.79
CA THR A 33 -11.69 1.25 -14.88
C THR A 33 -11.12 1.61 -13.51
N LEU A 34 -11.99 1.70 -12.49
CA LEU A 34 -11.57 1.97 -11.11
C LEU A 34 -10.71 0.84 -10.55
N TYR A 35 -11.02 -0.41 -10.93
CA TYR A 35 -10.21 -1.58 -10.61
C TYR A 35 -8.77 -1.44 -11.09
N TYR A 36 -8.55 -1.14 -12.37
CA TYR A 36 -7.19 -0.99 -12.90
C TYR A 36 -6.42 0.15 -12.22
N ILE A 37 -7.08 1.28 -11.95
CA ILE A 37 -6.45 2.43 -11.29
C ILE A 37 -6.05 2.07 -9.85
N LEU A 38 -6.97 1.49 -9.06
CA LEU A 38 -6.68 1.06 -7.68
C LEU A 38 -5.61 -0.02 -7.63
N LEU A 39 -5.61 -0.94 -8.59
CA LEU A 39 -4.63 -2.02 -8.67
C LEU A 39 -3.24 -1.47 -8.96
N ILE A 40 -3.09 -0.58 -9.93
CA ILE A 40 -1.80 0.06 -10.25
C ILE A 40 -1.29 0.87 -9.05
N ILE A 41 -2.16 1.66 -8.42
CA ILE A 41 -1.82 2.44 -7.21
C ILE A 41 -1.40 1.51 -6.06
N GLY A 42 -2.13 0.42 -5.83
CA GLY A 42 -1.81 -0.59 -4.82
C GLY A 42 -0.44 -1.23 -5.06
N ILE A 43 -0.07 -1.54 -6.31
CA ILE A 43 1.26 -2.09 -6.66
C ILE A 43 2.35 -1.09 -6.34
N ILE A 44 2.18 0.17 -6.76
CA ILE A 44 3.17 1.21 -6.54
C ILE A 44 3.38 1.42 -5.03
N PHE A 45 2.30 1.48 -4.26
CA PHE A 45 2.34 1.64 -2.81
C PHE A 45 2.95 0.42 -2.11
N PHE A 46 2.64 -0.78 -2.59
CA PHE A 46 3.23 -2.03 -2.10
C PHE A 46 4.74 -2.06 -2.31
N VAL A 47 5.19 -1.74 -3.53
CA VAL A 47 6.62 -1.72 -3.87
C VAL A 47 7.35 -0.63 -3.09
N LEU A 48 6.77 0.57 -2.93
CA LEU A 48 7.34 1.64 -2.11
C LEU A 48 7.44 1.24 -0.63
N GLY A 49 6.36 0.69 -0.05
CA GLY A 49 6.33 0.20 1.32
C GLY A 49 7.35 -0.93 1.56
N PHE A 50 7.48 -1.83 0.59
CA PHE A 50 8.45 -2.92 0.63
C PHE A 50 9.90 -2.42 0.51
N LYS A 51 10.17 -1.47 -0.39
CA LYS A 51 11.50 -0.87 -0.56
C LYS A 51 11.93 -0.08 0.67
N ASN A 52 10.99 0.61 1.33
CA ASN A 52 11.23 1.33 2.58
C ASN A 52 11.52 0.39 3.77
N ARG A 53 11.05 -0.87 3.74
CA ARG A 53 11.44 -1.91 4.71
C ARG A 53 12.89 -2.36 4.52
N ILE A 54 13.34 -2.56 3.28
CA ILE A 54 14.72 -2.95 2.98
C ILE A 54 15.70 -1.83 3.37
N SER A 55 15.34 -0.57 3.13
CA SER A 55 16.23 0.56 3.43
C SER A 55 16.43 0.81 4.92
N ASN A 56 15.44 0.51 5.77
CA ASN A 56 15.55 0.66 7.23
C ASN A 56 16.31 -0.49 7.92
N ASN A 57 16.74 -1.52 7.19
CA ASN A 57 17.64 -2.58 7.68
C ASN A 57 19.11 -2.34 7.30
N LYS A 58 19.44 -1.13 6.83
CA LYS A 58 20.80 -0.61 6.70
C LYS A 58 20.92 0.67 7.53
N SER A 59 20.91 0.54 8.85
CA SER A 59 21.61 1.46 9.76
C SER A 59 21.84 0.79 11.10
#